data_AF-A0A0P7IDI7-F1
#
_entry.id   AF-A0A0P7IDI7-F1
#
_cell.length_a   1.000
_cell.length_b   1.000
_cell.length_c   1.000
_cell.angle_alpha   90.00
_cell.angle_beta   90.00
_cell.angle_gamma   90.00
#
_symmetry.space_group_name_H-M   'P 1'
#
loop_
_entity.id
_entity.type
_entity.pdbx_description
1 polymer ?
#
loop_
_entity_poly.entity_id
_entity_poly.type
_entity_poly.pdbx_seq_one_letter_code
_entity_poly.pdbx_strand_id
1 'polypeptide(L)'
;MRHFGMRNVVLMGVLLAGLAACSDVNFGEFSSTGDSAASVKDSSNVDYHPNDQHIVSGRMQFKEGNYGKAYRHFKKAIDVAPQDPQAWLGYAASADMLRRFDKADFAYRKLQPVIGNRIEFLNNYGYSHLLRGNLTTARKYFLKAYEIDPSNEFAANNLELLRNSVAYQRRAPGDLKGI
;
A
#
# COMPACT_ATOMS: atom_id res chain seq x y z
N MET A 1 -43.90 -62.80 -12.42
CA MET A 1 -43.18 -61.71 -13.12
C MET A 1 -42.48 -60.84 -12.10
N ARG A 2 -41.14 -60.76 -12.14
CA ARG A 2 -40.28 -59.56 -11.91
C ARG A 2 -38.84 -60.03 -11.67
N HIS A 3 -38.04 -59.94 -12.73
CA HIS A 3 -36.59 -60.09 -12.70
C HIS A 3 -35.92 -58.80 -12.22
N PHE A 4 -34.79 -59.03 -11.57
CA PHE A 4 -33.74 -58.10 -11.13
C PHE A 4 -33.42 -56.96 -12.11
N GLY A 5 -33.18 -55.77 -11.57
CA GLY A 5 -32.60 -54.63 -12.29
C GLY A 5 -31.72 -53.80 -11.36
N MET A 6 -30.45 -54.19 -11.24
CA MET A 6 -29.37 -53.40 -10.63
C MET A 6 -29.19 -52.08 -11.39
N ARG A 7 -29.17 -50.94 -10.67
CA ARG A 7 -28.66 -49.66 -11.17
C ARG A 7 -27.46 -49.25 -10.33
N ASN A 8 -26.27 -49.68 -10.76
CA ASN A 8 -25.05 -48.89 -10.59
C ASN A 8 -25.13 -47.70 -11.54
N VAL A 9 -24.75 -46.49 -11.11
CA VAL A 9 -23.96 -45.51 -11.89
C VAL A 9 -23.57 -44.33 -10.97
N VAL A 10 -22.28 -44.32 -10.65
CA VAL A 10 -21.29 -43.22 -10.65
C VAL A 10 -21.50 -42.01 -9.73
N LEU A 11 -20.62 -41.95 -8.71
CA LEU A 11 -20.21 -40.75 -7.99
C LEU A 11 -19.63 -39.70 -8.95
N MET A 12 -20.23 -38.52 -9.01
CA MET A 12 -19.58 -37.30 -9.49
C MET A 12 -19.00 -36.58 -8.28
N GLY A 13 -17.69 -36.76 -8.05
CA GLY A 13 -16.93 -36.01 -7.06
C GLY A 13 -16.83 -34.55 -7.48
N VAL A 14 -17.45 -33.67 -6.71
CA VAL A 14 -17.22 -32.22 -6.84
C VAL A 14 -15.90 -31.90 -6.18
N LEU A 15 -14.83 -31.84 -6.98
CA LEU A 15 -13.58 -31.19 -6.61
C LEU A 15 -13.86 -29.68 -6.47
N LEU A 16 -14.20 -29.27 -5.25
CA LEU A 16 -14.10 -27.88 -4.83
C LEU A 16 -12.62 -27.51 -4.77
N ALA A 17 -12.07 -27.11 -5.91
CA ALA A 17 -10.84 -26.33 -5.95
C ALA A 17 -11.13 -25.02 -5.21
N GLY A 18 -10.76 -24.98 -3.93
CA GLY A 18 -10.73 -23.76 -3.14
C GLY A 18 -9.71 -22.82 -3.76
N LEU A 19 -10.17 -21.93 -4.63
CA LEU A 19 -9.44 -20.73 -5.02
C LEU A 19 -9.24 -19.89 -3.77
N ALA A 20 -8.09 -20.05 -3.12
CA ALA A 20 -7.55 -19.04 -2.21
C ALA A 20 -7.18 -17.83 -3.06
N ALA A 21 -8.19 -17.05 -3.43
CA ALA A 21 -8.02 -15.77 -4.09
C ALA A 21 -7.81 -14.69 -3.02
N CYS A 22 -6.75 -13.91 -3.25
CA CYS A 22 -6.50 -12.58 -2.69
C CYS A 22 -5.92 -12.51 -1.27
N SER A 23 -4.59 -12.52 -1.21
CA SER A 23 -3.84 -11.77 -0.20
C SER A 23 -2.57 -11.14 -0.80
N ASP A 24 -2.70 -10.46 -1.94
CA ASP A 24 -1.62 -9.65 -2.51
C ASP A 24 -2.01 -8.18 -2.52
N VAL A 25 -2.23 -7.61 -1.34
CA VAL A 25 -1.88 -6.19 -1.15
C VAL A 25 -0.40 -6.16 -0.80
N ASN A 26 0.43 -6.33 -1.83
CA ASN A 26 1.87 -6.21 -1.74
C ASN A 26 2.24 -4.73 -1.53
N PHE A 27 2.19 -4.25 -0.30
CA PHE A 27 2.76 -2.97 0.13
C PHE A 27 4.28 -3.11 0.38
N GLY A 28 4.94 -3.80 -0.53
CA GLY A 28 6.34 -4.15 -0.47
C GLY A 28 7.25 -3.05 -1.00
N GLU A 29 7.18 -1.83 -0.47
CA GLU A 29 8.32 -0.88 -0.56
C GLU A 29 8.14 0.32 0.37
N PHE A 30 8.11 0.04 1.67
CA PHE A 30 8.67 0.96 2.65
C PHE A 30 10.19 0.70 2.84
N SER A 31 10.78 -0.17 2.01
CA SER A 31 12.19 -0.55 2.02
C SER A 31 12.62 -0.83 0.58
N SER A 32 13.64 -0.10 0.11
CA SER A 32 14.46 -0.40 -1.07
C SER A 32 13.97 -0.01 -2.47
N THR A 33 13.63 1.26 -2.68
CA THR A 33 13.99 1.94 -3.95
C THR A 33 14.68 3.27 -3.64
N GLY A 34 15.86 3.14 -3.02
CA GLY A 34 16.91 4.17 -3.06
C GLY A 34 17.85 4.01 -4.26
N ASP A 35 17.63 3.02 -5.12
CA ASP A 35 18.46 2.71 -6.28
C ASP A 35 17.62 2.66 -7.56
N SER A 36 17.09 3.80 -7.96
CA SER A 36 16.80 4.07 -9.37
C SER A 36 17.62 5.29 -9.77
N ALA A 37 18.70 4.99 -10.48
CA ALA A 37 19.80 5.89 -10.77
C ALA A 37 19.35 7.08 -11.64
N ALA A 38 19.18 8.24 -11.02
CA ALA A 38 19.63 9.54 -11.55
C ALA A 38 19.53 10.64 -10.48
N SER A 39 20.68 10.98 -9.89
CA SER A 39 20.97 12.28 -9.25
C SER A 39 20.13 12.70 -8.03
N VAL A 40 20.33 12.02 -6.89
CA VAL A 40 20.41 12.73 -5.60
C VAL A 40 21.63 12.20 -4.87
N LYS A 41 22.49 13.14 -4.50
CA LYS A 41 23.74 12.99 -3.76
C LYS A 41 23.62 11.90 -2.67
N ASP A 42 24.43 10.86 -2.83
CA ASP A 42 24.73 9.86 -1.81
C ASP A 42 25.12 10.58 -0.50
N SER A 43 24.30 10.38 0.54
CA SER A 43 24.54 10.89 1.88
C SER A 43 23.90 9.97 2.92
N SER A 44 24.54 8.84 3.20
CA SER A 44 24.56 8.23 4.54
C SER A 44 25.30 6.90 4.46
N ASN A 45 26.61 6.87 4.68
CA ASN A 45 27.13 6.41 5.97
C ASN A 45 26.01 5.93 6.91
N VAL A 46 25.78 4.62 6.98
CA VAL A 46 24.71 3.99 7.78
C VAL A 46 25.09 4.10 9.25
N ASP A 47 24.96 5.29 9.81
CA ASP A 47 24.98 5.50 11.25
C ASP A 47 23.72 4.80 11.79
N TYR A 48 23.89 3.67 12.48
CA TYR A 48 22.81 3.00 13.19
C TYR A 48 22.15 4.00 14.14
N HIS A 49 20.92 4.40 13.81
CA HIS A 49 20.17 5.34 14.64
C HIS A 49 19.37 4.55 15.68
N PRO A 50 19.27 5.02 16.94
CA PRO A 50 18.57 4.31 18.00
C PRO A 50 17.08 3.98 17.71
N ASN A 51 16.48 4.61 16.71
CA ASN A 51 15.11 4.35 16.25
C ASN A 51 15.02 3.23 15.18
N ASP A 52 16.12 2.83 14.56
CA ASP A 52 16.16 1.85 13.44
C ASP A 52 15.53 0.52 13.85
N GLN A 53 15.81 0.04 15.07
CA GLN A 53 15.22 -1.18 15.58
C GLN A 53 13.69 -1.11 15.62
N HIS A 54 13.14 0.04 16.02
CA HIS A 54 11.70 0.25 16.09
C HIS A 54 11.09 0.42 14.69
N ILE A 55 11.78 1.05 13.75
CA ILE A 55 11.33 1.14 12.36
C ILE A 55 11.28 -0.25 11.71
N VAL A 56 12.35 -1.04 11.85
CA VAL A 56 12.43 -2.42 11.32
C VAL A 56 11.33 -3.29 11.93
N SER A 57 11.19 -3.28 13.26
CA SER A 57 10.13 -4.03 13.94
C SER A 57 8.74 -3.59 13.50
N GLY A 58 8.53 -2.28 13.35
CA GLY A 58 7.26 -1.72 12.89
C GLY A 58 6.90 -2.19 11.48
N ARG A 59 7.87 -2.18 10.57
CA ARG A 59 7.72 -2.67 9.19
C ARG A 59 7.41 -4.16 9.14
N MET A 60 8.12 -4.98 9.92
CA MET A 60 7.86 -6.42 10.01
C MET A 60 6.43 -6.70 10.49
N GLN A 61 6.01 -6.02 11.56
CA GLN A 61 4.65 -6.15 12.07
C GLN A 61 3.60 -5.65 11.08
N PHE A 62 3.88 -4.59 10.32
CA PHE A 62 2.95 -4.11 9.30
C PHE A 62 2.76 -5.14 8.18
N LYS A 63 3.86 -5.74 7.70
CA LYS A 63 3.85 -6.78 6.66
C LYS A 63 3.08 -8.02 7.10
N GLU A 64 3.14 -8.37 8.38
CA GLU A 64 2.37 -9.48 8.99
C GLU A 64 0.89 -9.14 9.21
N GLY A 65 0.42 -7.94 8.85
CA GLY A 65 -0.95 -7.50 9.12
C GLY A 65 -1.19 -7.11 10.58
N ASN A 66 -0.16 -7.11 11.42
CA ASN A 66 -0.21 -6.75 12.84
C ASN A 66 -0.18 -5.21 13.03
N TYR A 67 -1.12 -4.49 12.39
CA TYR A 67 -1.11 -3.02 12.30
C TYR A 67 -1.10 -2.31 13.66
N GLY A 68 -1.75 -2.90 14.68
CA GLY A 68 -1.71 -2.37 16.05
C GLY A 68 -0.32 -2.42 16.68
N LYS A 69 0.46 -3.48 16.42
CA LYS A 69 1.85 -3.60 16.88
C LYS A 69 2.76 -2.68 16.06
N ALA A 70 2.58 -2.65 14.74
CA ALA A 70 3.31 -1.74 13.84
C ALA A 70 3.18 -0.28 14.29
N TYR A 71 1.94 0.18 14.52
CA TYR A 71 1.64 1.52 15.00
C TYR A 71 2.40 1.88 16.30
N ARG A 72 2.50 0.94 17.25
CA ARG A 72 3.24 1.17 18.51
C ARG A 72 4.75 1.25 18.29
N HIS A 73 5.30 0.42 17.42
CA HIS A 73 6.72 0.47 17.07
C HIS A 73 7.08 1.79 16.38
N PHE A 74 6.30 2.21 15.38
CA PHE A 74 6.52 3.50 14.74
C PHE A 74 6.33 4.68 15.70
N LYS A 75 5.38 4.61 16.63
CA LYS A 75 5.27 5.62 17.69
C LYS A 75 6.56 5.70 18.54
N LYS A 76 7.12 4.56 18.95
CA LYS A 76 8.39 4.56 19.70
C LYS A 76 9.55 5.12 18.86
N ALA A 77 9.59 4.82 17.56
CA ALA A 77 10.58 5.40 16.66
C ALA A 77 10.45 6.93 16.57
N ILE A 78 9.22 7.46 16.53
CA ILE A 78 8.94 8.91 16.59
C ILE A 78 9.37 9.51 17.93
N ASP A 79 9.11 8.81 19.04
CA ASP A 79 9.48 9.30 20.38
C ASP A 79 11.01 9.45 20.53
N VAL A 80 11.80 8.64 19.81
CA VAL A 80 13.27 8.69 19.78
C VAL A 80 13.81 9.68 18.75
N ALA A 81 13.23 9.70 17.54
CA ALA A 81 13.66 10.53 16.42
C ALA A 81 12.43 11.23 15.81
N PRO A 82 11.99 12.37 16.39
CA PRO A 82 10.73 13.00 16.03
C PRO A 82 10.72 13.66 14.65
N GLN A 83 11.86 13.71 13.96
CA GLN A 83 12.00 14.27 12.61
C GLN A 83 12.16 13.20 11.54
N ASP A 84 12.20 11.91 11.90
CA ASP A 84 12.41 10.84 10.93
C ASP A 84 11.15 10.62 10.08
N PRO A 85 11.18 10.93 8.76
CA PRO A 85 10.04 10.75 7.88
C PRO A 85 9.62 9.28 7.72
N GLN A 86 10.54 8.33 7.86
CA GLN A 86 10.24 6.90 7.80
C GLN A 86 9.33 6.52 8.99
N ALA A 87 9.69 6.91 10.20
CA ALA A 87 8.88 6.63 11.39
C ALA A 87 7.47 7.22 11.30
N TRP A 88 7.35 8.46 10.82
CA TRP A 88 6.05 9.12 10.61
C TRP A 88 5.22 8.47 9.50
N LEU A 89 5.84 8.04 8.40
CA LEU A 89 5.13 7.40 7.28
C LEU A 89 4.60 6.02 7.69
N GLY A 90 5.40 5.21 8.39
CA GLY A 90 4.96 3.93 8.94
C GLY A 90 3.84 4.09 9.98
N TYR A 91 3.90 5.13 10.82
CA TYR A 91 2.83 5.47 11.75
C TYR A 91 1.53 5.84 11.01
N ALA A 92 1.62 6.66 9.96
CA ALA A 92 0.46 7.07 9.14
C ALA A 92 -0.19 5.85 8.47
N ALA A 93 0.59 5.03 7.77
CA ALA A 93 0.11 3.82 7.11
C ALA A 93 -0.53 2.84 8.11
N SER A 94 0.10 2.63 9.28
CA SER A 94 -0.47 1.78 10.33
C SER A 94 -1.78 2.35 10.88
N ALA A 95 -1.89 3.68 11.02
CA ALA A 95 -3.12 4.33 11.45
C ALA A 95 -4.24 4.19 10.41
N ASP A 96 -3.92 4.32 9.12
CA ASP A 96 -4.86 4.11 8.01
C ASP A 96 -5.46 2.70 8.03
N MET A 97 -4.62 1.67 8.18
CA MET A 97 -5.09 0.27 8.25
C MET A 97 -5.95 -0.01 9.50
N LEU A 98 -5.76 0.77 10.57
CA LEU A 98 -6.59 0.73 11.77
C LEU A 98 -7.84 1.64 11.68
N ARG A 99 -8.08 2.27 10.53
CA ARG A 99 -9.14 3.29 10.32
C ARG A 99 -9.07 4.47 11.30
N ARG A 100 -7.88 4.76 11.83
CA ARG A 100 -7.57 5.90 12.71
C ARG A 100 -7.18 7.11 11.86
N PHE A 101 -8.11 7.56 11.03
CA PHE A 101 -7.85 8.57 10.01
C PHE A 101 -7.44 9.93 10.58
N ASP A 102 -7.90 10.26 11.79
CA ASP A 102 -7.46 11.43 12.57
C ASP A 102 -5.94 11.44 12.80
N LYS A 103 -5.38 10.30 13.18
CA LYS A 103 -3.95 10.12 13.44
C LYS A 103 -3.15 10.06 12.15
N ALA A 104 -3.70 9.41 11.11
CA ALA A 104 -3.08 9.39 9.79
C ALA A 104 -2.95 10.82 9.24
N ASP A 105 -4.01 11.63 9.28
CA ASP A 105 -3.98 13.03 8.81
C ASP A 105 -2.99 13.89 9.59
N PHE A 106 -2.90 13.70 10.91
CA PHE A 106 -1.88 14.37 11.71
C PHE A 106 -0.47 14.04 11.22
N ALA A 107 -0.18 12.77 10.94
CA ALA A 107 1.13 12.34 10.47
C ALA A 107 1.42 12.81 9.04
N TYR A 108 0.45 12.72 8.11
CA TYR A 108 0.64 13.23 6.75
C TYR A 108 0.87 14.75 6.74
N ARG A 109 0.21 15.51 7.61
CA ARG A 109 0.48 16.96 7.74
C ARG A 109 1.92 17.25 8.21
N LYS A 110 2.51 16.38 9.04
CA LYS A 110 3.92 16.48 9.44
C LYS A 110 4.87 16.12 8.30
N LEU A 111 4.51 15.13 7.47
CA LEU A 111 5.32 14.65 6.36
C LEU A 111 5.28 15.55 5.14
N GLN A 112 4.15 16.20 4.86
CA GLN A 112 3.94 17.01 3.66
C GLN A 112 5.05 18.06 3.40
N PRO A 113 5.51 18.85 4.38
CA PRO A 113 6.60 19.80 4.14
C PRO A 113 7.98 19.16 3.94
N VAL A 114 8.16 17.88 4.31
CA VAL A 114 9.46 17.19 4.29
C VAL A 114 9.61 16.31 3.05
N ILE A 115 8.55 15.55 2.72
CA ILE A 115 8.56 14.55 1.65
C ILE A 115 7.33 14.62 0.75
N GLY A 116 6.53 15.70 0.79
CA GLY A 116 5.24 15.80 0.11
C GLY A 116 5.27 15.68 -1.43
N ASN A 117 6.45 15.79 -2.02
CA ASN A 117 6.71 15.62 -3.45
C ASN A 117 7.36 14.27 -3.81
N ARG A 118 7.59 13.38 -2.84
CA ARG A 118 8.16 12.06 -3.10
C ARG A 118 7.07 11.03 -3.37
N ILE A 119 7.40 10.01 -4.16
CA ILE A 119 6.46 8.96 -4.59
C ILE A 119 5.84 8.25 -3.37
N GLU A 120 6.62 7.98 -2.32
CA GLU A 120 6.15 7.25 -1.14
C GLU A 120 5.05 8.03 -0.40
N PHE A 121 5.22 9.35 -0.25
CA PHE A 121 4.18 10.19 0.34
C PHE A 121 2.92 10.22 -0.52
N LEU A 122 3.08 10.48 -1.82
CA LEU A 122 1.96 10.60 -2.75
C LEU A 122 1.15 9.30 -2.81
N ASN A 123 1.82 8.14 -2.88
CA ASN A 123 1.18 6.84 -2.87
C ASN A 123 0.47 6.57 -1.53
N ASN A 124 1.13 6.75 -0.39
CA ASN A 124 0.51 6.46 0.91
C ASN A 124 -0.67 7.41 1.20
N TYR A 125 -0.54 8.70 0.92
CA TYR A 125 -1.63 9.65 1.12
C TYR A 125 -2.79 9.42 0.14
N GLY A 126 -2.50 9.08 -1.11
CA GLY A 126 -3.51 8.64 -2.09
C GLY A 126 -4.27 7.40 -1.61
N TYR A 127 -3.55 6.40 -1.08
CA TYR A 127 -4.13 5.18 -0.53
C TYR A 127 -4.97 5.45 0.73
N SER A 128 -4.53 6.37 1.60
CA SER A 128 -5.32 6.84 2.74
C SER A 128 -6.67 7.41 2.30
N HIS A 129 -6.68 8.21 1.23
CA HIS A 129 -7.92 8.73 0.64
C HIS A 129 -8.77 7.63 0.00
N LEU A 130 -8.17 6.65 -0.66
CA LEU A 130 -8.87 5.49 -1.21
C LEU A 130 -9.62 4.71 -0.11
N LEU A 131 -8.95 4.41 1.01
CA LEU A 131 -9.56 3.72 2.16
C LEU A 131 -10.75 4.46 2.76
N ARG A 132 -10.82 5.78 2.55
CA ARG A 132 -11.91 6.66 3.00
C ARG A 132 -13.00 6.86 1.95
N GLY A 133 -12.87 6.25 0.76
CA GLY A 133 -13.78 6.45 -0.36
C GLY A 133 -13.61 7.80 -1.08
N ASN A 134 -12.55 8.54 -0.80
CA ASN A 134 -12.25 9.83 -1.43
C ASN A 134 -11.55 9.62 -2.78
N LEU A 135 -12.26 8.99 -3.72
CA LEU A 135 -11.72 8.45 -4.98
C LEU A 135 -11.07 9.54 -5.85
N THR A 136 -11.67 10.73 -5.92
CA THR A 136 -11.12 11.87 -6.67
C THR A 136 -9.76 12.30 -6.14
N THR A 137 -9.62 12.38 -4.81
CA THR A 137 -8.36 12.76 -4.16
C THR A 137 -7.32 11.66 -4.30
N ALA A 138 -7.72 10.40 -4.09
CA ALA A 138 -6.84 9.25 -4.30
C ALA A 138 -6.24 9.27 -5.72
N ARG A 139 -7.09 9.45 -6.74
CA ARG A 139 -6.65 9.55 -8.15
C ARG A 139 -5.62 10.65 -8.35
N LYS A 140 -5.89 11.85 -7.83
CA LYS A 140 -4.99 13.00 -7.96
C LYS A 140 -3.59 12.68 -7.44
N TYR A 141 -3.50 12.03 -6.29
CA TYR A 141 -2.20 11.71 -5.68
C TYR A 141 -1.49 10.55 -6.37
N PHE A 142 -2.22 9.51 -6.79
CA PHE A 142 -1.63 8.42 -7.56
C PHE A 142 -1.14 8.87 -8.94
N LEU A 143 -1.88 9.74 -9.63
CA LEU A 143 -1.42 10.32 -10.90
C LEU A 143 -0.14 11.14 -10.72
N LYS A 144 -0.05 11.95 -9.66
CA LYS A 144 1.19 12.68 -9.36
C LYS A 144 2.37 11.76 -9.10
N ALA A 145 2.16 10.64 -8.39
CA ALA A 145 3.21 9.65 -8.16
C ALA A 145 3.67 9.02 -9.49
N TYR A 146 2.71 8.67 -10.35
CA TYR A 146 2.96 8.09 -11.68
C TYR A 146 3.65 9.07 -12.64
N GLU A 147 3.33 10.37 -12.55
CA GLU A 147 3.99 11.41 -13.35
C GLU A 147 5.47 11.59 -13.00
N ILE A 148 5.86 11.30 -11.74
CA ILE A 148 7.27 11.35 -11.31
C ILE A 148 8.05 10.17 -11.87
N ASP A 149 7.48 8.97 -11.76
CA ASP A 149 8.06 7.75 -12.30
C ASP A 149 6.98 6.81 -12.83
N PRO A 150 6.74 6.80 -14.15
CA PRO A 150 5.78 5.90 -14.78
C PRO A 150 6.15 4.42 -14.69
N SER A 151 7.41 4.09 -14.39
CA SER A 151 7.88 2.72 -14.21
C SER A 151 7.68 2.22 -12.77
N ASN A 152 7.30 3.10 -11.84
CA ASN A 152 7.03 2.72 -10.47
C ASN A 152 5.75 1.87 -10.37
N GLU A 153 5.93 0.58 -10.11
CA GLU A 153 4.83 -0.39 -10.06
C GLU A 153 3.78 -0.04 -9.00
N PHE A 154 4.15 0.59 -7.88
CA PHE A 154 3.19 0.96 -6.83
C PHE A 154 2.22 2.05 -7.28
N ALA A 155 2.71 3.08 -7.96
CA ALA A 155 1.86 4.13 -8.50
C ALA A 155 0.91 3.57 -9.58
N ALA A 156 1.43 2.71 -10.46
CA ALA A 156 0.64 2.03 -11.49
C ALA A 156 -0.43 1.10 -10.89
N ASN A 157 -0.07 0.23 -9.95
CA ASN A 157 -0.97 -0.70 -9.28
C ASN A 157 -2.07 0.02 -8.51
N ASN A 158 -1.77 1.14 -7.86
CA ASN A 158 -2.77 1.93 -7.14
C ASN A 158 -3.77 2.63 -8.09
N LEU A 159 -3.32 3.08 -9.27
CA LEU A 159 -4.23 3.59 -10.31
C LEU A 159 -5.13 2.48 -10.87
N GLU A 160 -4.60 1.27 -11.03
CA GLU A 160 -5.38 0.11 -11.44
C GLU A 160 -6.38 -0.31 -10.37
N LEU A 161 -5.96 -0.39 -9.11
CA LEU A 161 -6.85 -0.67 -7.98
C LEU A 161 -8.00 0.34 -7.93
N LEU A 162 -7.71 1.63 -8.12
CA LEU A 162 -8.72 2.67 -8.18
C LEU A 162 -9.69 2.45 -9.35
N ARG A 163 -9.18 2.14 -10.55
CA ARG A 163 -10.00 1.84 -11.74
C ARG A 163 -10.96 0.66 -11.48
N ASN A 164 -10.52 -0.33 -10.72
CA ASN A 164 -11.31 -1.52 -10.40
C ASN A 164 -12.25 -1.29 -9.21
N SER A 165 -11.94 -0.35 -8.31
CA SER A 165 -12.79 0.03 -7.17
C SER A 165 -14.06 0.80 -7.58
N VAL A 166 -14.13 1.25 -8.84
CA VAL A 166 -15.26 2.02 -9.36
C VAL A 166 -15.49 1.72 -10.83
N ALA A 167 -16.66 1.15 -11.16
CA ALA A 167 -17.28 1.36 -12.46
C ALA A 167 -17.71 2.84 -12.60
N TYR A 168 -16.79 3.78 -12.47
CA TYR A 168 -17.01 5.20 -12.76
C TYR A 168 -16.69 5.44 -14.24
N GLN A 169 -17.64 6.10 -14.90
CA GLN A 169 -17.73 6.49 -16.31
C GLN A 169 -16.49 6.17 -17.17
N ARG A 170 -16.70 5.30 -18.17
CA ARG A 170 -15.80 5.12 -19.32
C ARG A 170 -15.25 6.49 -19.74
N ARG A 171 -13.91 6.61 -19.70
CA ARG A 171 -13.17 7.78 -20.19
C ARG A 171 -13.63 8.17 -21.59
N ALA A 172 -13.60 9.46 -21.91
CA ALA A 172 -13.70 9.91 -23.28
C ALA A 172 -12.41 9.54 -24.04
N PRO A 173 -12.48 9.16 -25.33
CA PRO A 173 -11.29 8.97 -26.15
C PRO A 173 -10.45 10.27 -26.19
N GLY A 174 -9.18 10.21 -25.78
CA GLY A 174 -8.23 11.35 -25.85
C GLY A 174 -7.45 11.66 -24.57
N ASP A 175 -7.82 11.06 -23.43
CA ASP A 175 -7.22 11.37 -22.12
C ASP A 175 -5.79 10.86 -21.91
N LEU A 176 -5.22 10.11 -22.86
CA LEU A 176 -3.84 9.66 -22.82
C LEU A 176 -3.22 9.84 -24.20
N LYS A 177 -2.36 10.85 -24.35
CA LYS A 177 -1.32 10.82 -25.38
C LYS A 177 -0.07 10.20 -24.76
N GLY A 178 0.39 9.08 -25.32
CA GLY A 178 1.76 8.58 -25.08
C GLY A 178 1.91 7.41 -24.08
N ILE A 179 0.94 6.49 -24.02
CA ILE A 179 1.25 5.09 -23.67
C ILE A 179 1.38 4.27 -24.93
#